data_AF-A0A270P5Y5-F1
#
_entry.id   AF-A0A270P5Y5-F1
#
_cell.length_a   1.000
_cell.length_b   1.000
_cell.length_c   1.000
_cell.angle_alpha   90.00
_cell.angle_beta   90.00
_cell.angle_gamma   90.00
#
_symmetry.space_group_name_H-M   'P 1'
#
loop_
_entity.id
_entity.type
_entity.pdbx_description
1 polymer ?
#
loop_
_entity_poly.entity_id
_entity_poly.type
_entity_poly.pdbx_seq_one_letter_code
_entity_poly.pdbx_strand_id
1 'polypeptide(L)' 'MRREKGFTLLELMVVMAIIATLMTIALPRYFNTLEASKETTLHQSLSAMREALDHYYGDTGRYPDSLE' A
#
# COMPACT_ATOMS: atom_id res chain seq x y z
N MET A 1 25.65 -7.02 44.56
CA MET A 1 25.18 -7.32 43.19
C MET A 1 23.67 -7.29 43.17
N ARG A 2 23.04 -6.28 42.54
CA ARG A 2 21.58 -6.26 42.36
C ARG A 2 21.22 -7.38 41.38
N ARG A 3 20.37 -8.33 41.80
CA ARG A 3 19.82 -9.34 40.89
C ARG A 3 18.84 -8.63 39.96
N GLU A 4 19.14 -8.60 38.67
CA GLU A 4 18.15 -8.23 37.66
C GLU A 4 17.06 -9.30 37.67
N LYS A 5 15.81 -8.87 37.85
CA LYS A 5 14.65 -9.74 37.76
C LYS A 5 14.35 -9.93 36.28
N GLY A 6 14.42 -11.17 35.79
CA GLY A 6 13.98 -11.52 34.44
C GLY A 6 12.46 -11.43 34.30
N PHE A 7 11.99 -11.40 33.05
CA PHE A 7 10.58 -11.39 32.70
C PHE A 7 9.93 -12.77 32.89
N THR A 8 8.65 -12.77 33.22
CA THR A 8 7.86 -13.99 33.39
C THR A 8 7.27 -14.45 32.06
N LEU A 9 6.99 -15.75 31.95
CA LEU A 9 6.24 -16.30 30.80
C LEU A 9 4.86 -15.66 30.68
N LEU A 10 4.23 -15.34 31.82
CA LEU A 10 2.91 -14.73 31.87
C LEU A 10 2.91 -13.32 31.26
N GLU A 11 3.93 -12.50 31.54
CA GLU A 11 4.09 -11.18 30.91
C GLU A 11 4.21 -11.30 29.39
N LEU A 12 5.03 -12.24 28.89
CA LEU A 12 5.17 -12.46 27.45
C LEU A 12 3.83 -12.88 26.81
N MET A 13 3.07 -13.76 27.46
CA MET A 13 1.76 -14.19 26.96
C MET A 13 0.76 -13.03 26.87
N VAL A 14 0.72 -12.15 27.87
CA VAL A 14 -0.16 -10.97 27.85
C VAL A 14 0.25 -10.02 26.72
N VAL A 15 1.56 -9.78 26.53
CA VAL A 15 2.06 -8.95 25.43
C VAL A 15 1.68 -9.55 24.08
N MET A 16 1.87 -10.86 23.89
CA MET A 16 1.50 -11.54 22.66
C MET A 16 -0.01 -11.48 22.39
N ALA A 17 -0.84 -11.60 23.43
CA ALA A 17 -2.29 -11.44 23.31
C ALA A 17 -2.67 -10.03 22.85
N ILE A 18 -2.05 -8.99 23.43
CA ILE A 18 -2.29 -7.61 23.00
C ILE A 18 -1.86 -7.41 21.54
N ILE A 19 -0.69 -7.89 21.14
CA ILE A 19 -0.19 -7.80 19.76
C ILE A 19 -1.16 -8.51 18.80
N ALA A 20 -1.58 -9.74 19.11
CA ALA A 20 -2.52 -10.49 18.29
C ALA A 20 -3.85 -9.73 18.13
N THR A 21 -4.35 -9.13 19.20
CA THR A 21 -5.60 -8.36 19.17
C THR A 21 -5.48 -7.13 18.27
N LEU A 22 -4.38 -6.37 18.37
CA LEU A 22 -4.12 -5.21 17.52
C LEU A 22 -3.98 -5.60 16.04
N MET A 23 -3.33 -6.74 15.76
CA MET A 23 -3.12 -7.22 14.40
C MET A 23 -4.42 -7.51 13.65
N THR A 24 -5.49 -7.94 14.34
CA THR A 24 -6.80 -8.17 13.72
C THR A 24 -7.39 -6.91 13.08
N ILE A 25 -7.07 -5.72 13.60
CA ILE A 25 -7.54 -4.43 13.09
C ILE A 25 -6.50 -3.82 12.13
N ALA A 26 -5.21 -3.96 12.45
CA ALA A 26 -4.14 -3.33 11.68
C ALA A 26 -3.94 -3.94 10.28
N LEU A 27 -3.99 -5.28 10.17
CA LEU A 27 -3.77 -5.97 8.89
C LEU A 27 -4.77 -5.60 7.79
N PRO A 28 -6.10 -5.70 7.98
CA PRO A 28 -7.05 -5.37 6.90
C PRO A 28 -6.93 -3.91 6.47
N ARG A 29 -6.71 -2.99 7.43
CA ARG A 29 -6.50 -1.57 7.12
C ARG A 29 -5.25 -1.34 6.27
N TYR A 30 -4.16 -2.03 6.58
CA TYR A 30 -2.93 -1.95 5.80
C TYR A 30 -3.14 -2.43 4.35
N PHE A 31 -3.76 -3.59 4.16
CA PHE A 31 -4.04 -4.12 2.81
C PHE A 31 -4.98 -3.20 2.01
N ASN A 32 -6.05 -2.69 2.62
CA ASN A 32 -6.95 -1.75 1.94
C ASN A 32 -6.23 -0.47 1.50
N THR A 33 -5.32 0.05 2.32
CA THR A 33 -4.53 1.25 1.99
C THR A 33 -3.55 0.96 0.84
N LEU A 34 -2.96 -0.23 0.84
CA LEU A 34 -2.05 -0.66 -0.23
C LEU A 34 -2.79 -0.81 -1.56
N GLU A 35 -3.99 -1.41 -1.56
CA GLU A 35 -4.84 -1.51 -2.74
C GLU A 35 -5.26 -0.14 -3.26
N ALA A 36 -5.75 0.75 -2.39
CA ALA A 36 -6.12 2.11 -2.77
C ALA A 36 -4.93 2.91 -3.35
N SER A 37 -3.72 2.68 -2.84
CA SER A 37 -2.50 3.32 -3.37
C SER A 37 -2.16 2.81 -4.78
N LYS A 38 -2.33 1.50 -5.02
CA LYS A 38 -2.16 0.91 -6.37
C LYS A 38 -3.20 1.44 -7.35
N GLU A 39 -4.46 1.52 -6.93
CA GLU A 39 -5.54 2.08 -7.75
C GLU A 39 -5.30 3.55 -8.09
N THR A 40 -4.86 4.35 -7.11
CA THR A 40 -4.48 5.75 -7.34
C THR A 40 -3.34 5.87 -8.35
N THR A 41 -2.31 5.03 -8.22
CA THR A 41 -1.18 4.99 -9.15
C THR A 41 -1.65 4.62 -10.56
N LEU A 42 -2.51 3.60 -10.67
CA LEU A 42 -3.09 3.17 -11.94
C LEU A 42 -3.87 4.30 -12.62
N HIS A 43 -4.74 4.99 -11.88
CA HIS A 43 -5.49 6.13 -12.41
C HIS A 43 -4.57 7.23 -12.91
N GLN A 44 -3.50 7.53 -12.16
CA GLN A 44 -2.52 8.52 -12.55
C GLN A 44 -1.78 8.12 -13.83
N SER A 45 -1.36 6.85 -13.94
CA SER A 45 -0.72 6.33 -15.16
C SER A 45 -1.65 6.37 -16.37
N LEU A 46 -2.92 6.00 -16.21
CA LEU A 46 -3.91 6.06 -17.29
C LEU A 46 -4.21 7.50 -17.72
N SER A 47 -4.30 8.42 -16.77
CA SER A 47 -4.48 9.85 -17.07
C SER A 47 -3.31 10.41 -17.86
N ALA A 48 -2.08 10.11 -17.44
CA ALA A 48 -0.87 10.54 -18.13
C ALA A 48 -0.78 9.94 -19.54
N MET A 49 -1.17 8.67 -19.70
CA MET A 49 -1.22 8.02 -21.01
C MET A 49 -2.24 8.69 -21.93
N ARG A 50 -3.45 8.99 -21.42
CA ARG A 50 -4.47 9.70 -22.21
C ARG A 50 -3.98 11.08 -22.64
N GLU A 51 -3.37 11.83 -21.72
CA GLU A 51 -2.83 13.16 -22.03
C GLU A 51 -1.75 13.09 -23.12
N ALA A 52 -0.86 12.10 -23.06
CA ALA A 52 0.15 11.87 -24.10
C ALA A 52 -0.48 11.53 -25.46
N LEU A 53 -1.56 10.74 -25.47
CA LEU A 53 -2.29 10.41 -26.69
C LEU A 53 -3.01 11.61 -27.30
N ASP A 54 -3.64 12.44 -26.46
CA ASP A 54 -4.33 13.65 -26.89
C ASP A 54 -3.32 14.67 -27.45
N HIS A 55 -2.14 14.78 -26.85
CA HIS A 55 -1.04 15.57 -27.39
C HIS A 55 -0.58 15.06 -28.76
N TYR A 56 -0.33 13.76 -28.90
CA TYR A 56 0.06 13.17 -30.18
C TYR A 56 -1.00 13.40 -31.27
N TYR A 57 -2.28 13.24 -30.90
CA TYR A 57 -3.39 13.51 -31.80
C TYR A 57 -3.45 14.99 -32.20
N GLY A 58 -3.23 15.91 -31.26
CA GLY A 58 -3.17 17.35 -31.52
C GLY A 58 -2.07 17.71 -32.53
N ASP A 59 -0.91 17.06 -32.44
CA ASP A 59 0.23 17.32 -33.33
C ASP A 59 0.10 16.65 -34.71
N THR A 60 -0.47 15.43 -34.76
CA THR A 60 -0.42 14.57 -35.95
C THR A 60 -1.77 14.43 -36.66
N GLY A 61 -2.87 14.84 -36.01
CA GLY A 61 -4.25 14.66 -36.50
C GLY A 61 -4.75 13.21 -36.50
N ARG A 62 -3.97 12.28 -35.94
CA ARG A 62 -4.29 10.84 -35.85
C ARG A 62 -3.77 10.27 -34.54
N TYR A 63 -4.44 9.25 -34.01
CA TYR A 63 -3.94 8.49 -32.86
C TYR A 63 -2.78 7.57 -33.30
N PRO A 64 -1.88 7.18 -32.39
CA PRO A 64 -0.81 6.25 -32.71
C PRO A 64 -1.35 4.84 -32.96
N ASP A 65 -0.70 4.10 -33.87
CA ASP A 65 -1.13 2.76 -34.29
C ASP A 65 -0.87 1.68 -33.22
N SER A 66 0.03 1.95 -32.27
CA SER A 66 0.34 1.08 -31.13
C SER A 66 0.81 1.90 -29.91
N LEU A 67 0.73 1.28 -28.72
CA LEU A 67 1.19 1.83 -27.43
C LEU A 67 2.53 1.19 -26.96
N GLU A 68 3.21 0.48 -27.85
CA GLU A 68 4.53 -0.14 -27.59
C GLU A 68 5.68 0.87 -27.73
#